data_AF-A0A5C6M4H7-F1
#
_entry.id   AF-A0A5C6M4H7-F1
#
_cell.length_a   1.000
_cell.length_b   1.000
_cell.length_c   1.000
_cell.angle_alpha   90.00
_cell.angle_beta   90.00
_cell.angle_gamma   90.00
#
_symmetry.space_group_name_H-M   'P 1'
#
loop_
_entity.id
_entity.type
_entity.pdbx_description
1 polymer ?
#
loop_
_entity_poly.entity_id
_entity_poly.type
_entity_poly.pdbx_seq_one_letter_code
_entity_poly.pdbx_strand_id
1 'polypeptide(L)'
;SLPWSRFPSVVEIMRLDGTRVFTLAERPLEDNIPIEGVRTGPRSAGWKPDFHSTLIWLEALDGGNPSTTASHRDRILQLQFNSDKPPEELIRTEHRCTGIWWNAHCSWALVREYDREHRWTRTWRLYPNRTDNRTELLWSRSVNDRYGDPGSPIMSPLPDGRRVIHEVEDCLFLQGAGATPEGDRPFLARYSLTTGQTTPLFRCSDDSFESVVVMLDEQGRQLLVHHESPESPPNLEIRADHQPPRRITRRVDPEPLLRRIQRRIITCTRSDGVELSFTLCLPADHHAADPPLPALLWAYPREFNDAGTAGQISGSVTLFNALYGASHLFLAALGYAVLDNVSMPIIGSP
;
A
#
# COMPACT_ATOMS: atom_id res chain seq x y z
N SER A 1 19.69 -16.73 4.65
CA SER A 1 20.36 -15.68 3.85
C SER A 1 19.78 -14.33 4.24
N LEU A 2 20.59 -13.27 4.29
CA LEU A 2 20.11 -11.90 4.53
C LEU A 2 19.88 -11.18 3.19
N PRO A 3 18.89 -10.29 3.07
CA PRO A 3 18.73 -9.44 1.91
C PRO A 3 19.90 -8.45 1.79
N TRP A 4 20.22 -8.02 0.55
CA TRP A 4 21.27 -7.04 0.25
C TRP A 4 21.21 -5.79 1.14
N SER A 5 20.00 -5.28 1.43
CA SER A 5 19.80 -4.08 2.25
C SER A 5 20.28 -4.21 3.71
N ARG A 6 20.59 -5.42 4.18
CA ARG A 6 21.06 -5.70 5.54
C ARG A 6 22.58 -5.83 5.67
N PHE A 7 23.31 -5.73 4.57
CA PHE A 7 24.77 -5.70 4.61
C PHE A 7 25.29 -4.35 5.13
N PRO A 8 26.51 -4.32 5.69
CA PRO A 8 27.13 -3.06 6.10
C PRO A 8 27.18 -2.06 4.95
N SER A 9 26.88 -0.80 5.24
CA SER A 9 26.87 0.27 4.24
C SER A 9 27.22 1.62 4.85
N VAL A 10 27.66 2.57 4.04
CA VAL A 10 27.82 3.97 4.48
C VAL A 10 26.82 4.83 3.70
N VAL A 11 26.17 5.77 4.40
CA VAL A 11 25.31 6.78 3.78
C VAL A 11 26.05 8.11 3.80
N GLU A 12 26.53 8.51 2.64
CA GLU A 12 27.25 9.75 2.44
C GLU A 12 26.43 10.73 1.62
N ILE A 13 26.54 12.00 1.97
CA ILE A 13 26.00 13.12 1.22
C ILE A 13 27.15 13.73 0.43
N MET A 14 26.96 13.81 -0.87
CA MET A 14 27.96 14.25 -1.83
C MET A 14 27.41 15.39 -2.68
N ARG A 15 28.30 16.28 -3.11
CA ARG A 15 28.01 17.22 -4.21
C ARG A 15 27.94 16.46 -5.53
N LEU A 16 27.34 17.09 -6.54
CA LEU A 16 27.25 16.52 -7.89
C LEU A 16 28.62 16.28 -8.54
N ASP A 17 29.67 16.98 -8.08
CA ASP A 17 31.05 16.77 -8.51
C ASP A 17 31.74 15.57 -7.85
N GLY A 18 31.04 14.84 -6.96
CA GLY A 18 31.58 13.69 -6.23
C GLY A 18 32.27 14.05 -4.90
N THR A 19 32.32 15.33 -4.51
CA THR A 19 32.91 15.73 -3.24
C THR A 19 32.02 15.33 -2.08
N ARG A 20 32.53 14.52 -1.15
CA ARG A 20 31.82 14.18 0.10
C ARG A 20 31.69 15.42 1.00
N VAL A 21 30.47 15.69 1.46
CA VAL A 21 30.12 16.82 2.32
C VAL A 21 29.84 16.37 3.75
N PHE A 22 29.21 15.21 3.91
CA PHE A 22 28.74 14.74 5.21
C PHE A 22 28.51 13.23 5.20
N THR A 23 28.88 12.54 6.27
CA THR A 23 28.54 11.13 6.47
C THR A 23 27.37 11.08 7.44
N LEU A 24 26.19 10.68 6.93
CA LEU A 24 24.98 10.59 7.76
C LEU A 24 25.04 9.37 8.67
N ALA A 25 25.43 8.22 8.13
CA ALA A 25 25.42 6.97 8.88
C ALA A 25 26.48 5.99 8.38
N GLU A 26 27.17 5.37 9.32
CA GLU A 26 27.88 4.11 9.11
C GLU A 26 27.01 2.99 9.65
N ARG A 27 26.55 2.11 8.75
CA ARG A 27 25.56 1.09 9.05
C ARG A 27 26.27 -0.25 9.21
N PRO A 28 26.24 -0.87 10.40
CA PRO A 28 26.78 -2.22 10.57
C PRO A 28 25.88 -3.25 9.88
N LEU A 29 26.33 -4.51 9.90
CA LEU A 29 25.54 -5.66 9.50
C LEU A 29 24.26 -5.73 10.34
N GLU A 30 23.12 -5.98 9.68
CA GLU A 30 21.81 -6.08 10.32
C GLU A 30 21.39 -7.55 10.53
N ASP A 31 22.20 -8.31 11.25
CA ASP A 31 21.91 -9.71 11.60
C ASP A 31 21.07 -9.85 12.89
N ASN A 32 20.92 -8.76 13.65
CA ASN A 32 20.27 -8.75 14.97
C ASN A 32 19.10 -7.76 15.10
N ILE A 33 18.40 -7.41 13.99
CA ILE A 33 17.17 -6.62 14.11
C ILE A 33 16.06 -7.50 14.71
N PRO A 34 15.38 -7.06 15.78
CA PRO A 34 14.20 -7.74 16.30
C PRO A 34 13.12 -7.93 15.22
N ILE A 35 12.25 -8.92 15.42
CA ILE A 35 11.09 -9.13 14.54
C ILE A 35 10.24 -7.85 14.52
N GLU A 36 9.92 -7.38 13.32
CA GLU A 36 9.21 -6.10 13.07
C GLU A 36 9.92 -4.86 13.65
N GLY A 37 11.18 -5.00 14.04
CA GLY A 37 12.04 -3.90 14.45
C GLY A 37 12.66 -3.17 13.26
N VAL A 38 13.41 -2.14 13.60
CA VAL A 38 14.17 -1.34 12.65
C VAL A 38 15.60 -1.18 13.13
N ARG A 39 16.51 -0.80 12.23
CA ARG A 39 17.86 -0.37 12.63
C ARG A 39 17.82 0.83 13.58
N THR A 40 18.82 0.87 14.44
CA THR A 40 19.22 2.06 15.18
C THR A 40 19.95 3.05 14.26
N GLY A 41 20.04 4.30 14.71
CA GLY A 41 20.64 5.39 13.96
C GLY A 41 19.81 5.82 12.73
N PRO A 42 20.39 6.64 11.84
CA PRO A 42 19.67 7.23 10.72
C PRO A 42 19.15 6.20 9.71
N ARG A 43 17.82 6.16 9.55
CA ARG A 43 17.09 5.32 8.58
C ARG A 43 16.17 6.16 7.70
N SER A 44 15.78 5.59 6.56
CA SER A 44 14.86 6.25 5.62
C SER A 44 15.31 7.66 5.21
N ALA A 45 16.61 7.86 5.06
CA ALA A 45 17.18 9.14 4.67
C ALA A 45 16.76 9.51 3.25
N GLY A 46 16.36 10.76 3.05
CA GLY A 46 15.96 11.28 1.76
C GLY A 46 16.02 12.80 1.71
N TRP A 47 16.00 13.34 0.50
CA TRP A 47 15.91 14.79 0.32
C TRP A 47 14.46 15.24 0.47
N LYS A 48 14.24 16.25 1.31
CA LYS A 48 12.98 17.00 1.32
C LYS A 48 12.79 17.61 -0.09
N PRO A 49 11.56 17.70 -0.62
CA PRO A 49 11.34 18.29 -1.93
C PRO A 49 11.51 19.82 -1.97
N ASP A 50 11.95 20.45 -0.87
CA ASP A 50 12.32 21.85 -0.89
C ASP A 50 13.63 22.03 -1.68
N PHE A 51 13.74 23.10 -2.45
CA PHE A 51 14.93 23.35 -3.29
C PHE A 51 16.16 23.79 -2.46
N HIS A 52 16.15 23.54 -1.16
CA HIS A 52 17.11 24.08 -0.19
C HIS A 52 18.14 23.05 0.28
N SER A 53 18.22 21.88 -0.36
CA SER A 53 19.13 20.80 0.05
C SER A 53 18.91 20.42 1.51
N THR A 54 17.65 20.26 1.91
CA THR A 54 17.30 19.78 3.25
C THR A 54 17.22 18.25 3.25
N LEU A 55 18.09 17.61 4.01
CA LEU A 55 18.05 16.17 4.25
C LEU A 55 17.06 15.88 5.39
N ILE A 56 16.27 14.82 5.24
CA ILE A 56 15.37 14.31 6.27
C ILE A 56 15.65 12.84 6.53
N TRP A 57 15.57 12.41 7.79
CA TRP A 57 15.68 11.00 8.16
C TRP A 57 14.91 10.70 9.45
N LEU A 58 14.80 9.41 9.75
CA LEU A 58 14.18 8.89 10.95
C LEU A 58 15.25 8.29 11.87
N GLU A 59 15.02 8.35 13.16
CA GLU A 59 15.80 7.61 14.16
C GLU A 59 14.88 6.96 15.17
N ALA A 60 15.15 5.68 15.48
CA ALA A 60 14.43 4.93 16.49
C ALA A 60 14.83 5.39 17.90
N LEU A 61 13.84 5.67 18.75
CA LEU A 61 14.02 6.11 20.14
C LEU A 61 13.96 4.95 21.14
N ASP A 62 13.46 3.80 20.72
CA ASP A 62 13.24 2.59 21.50
C ASP A 62 14.32 1.52 21.24
N GLY A 63 15.48 1.95 20.71
CA GLY A 63 16.55 1.06 20.27
C GLY A 63 16.20 0.23 19.02
N GLY A 64 15.13 0.60 18.31
CA GLY A 64 14.66 -0.14 17.13
C GLY A 64 13.91 -1.42 17.47
N ASN A 65 13.66 -1.68 18.75
CA ASN A 65 12.95 -2.86 19.23
C ASN A 65 11.49 -2.52 19.61
N PRO A 66 10.48 -3.05 18.87
CA PRO A 66 9.08 -2.79 19.18
C PRO A 66 8.63 -3.28 20.56
N SER A 67 9.33 -4.24 21.17
CA SER A 67 9.01 -4.75 22.51
C SER A 67 9.51 -3.84 23.63
N THR A 68 10.35 -2.85 23.35
CA THR A 68 10.79 -1.87 24.34
C THR A 68 9.65 -0.89 24.64
N THR A 69 9.36 -0.66 25.92
CA THR A 69 8.44 0.38 26.38
C THR A 69 9.03 1.77 26.12
N ALA A 70 8.33 2.59 25.33
CA ALA A 70 8.72 3.96 25.05
C ALA A 70 7.47 4.81 24.78
N SER A 71 7.47 6.07 25.23
CA SER A 71 6.38 7.02 24.92
C SER A 71 6.42 7.49 23.46
N HIS A 72 7.60 7.42 22.83
CA HIS A 72 7.81 7.73 21.43
C HIS A 72 8.77 6.71 20.84
N ARG A 73 8.47 6.19 19.65
CA ARG A 73 9.27 5.15 19.00
C ARG A 73 10.20 5.67 17.93
N ASP A 74 9.87 6.80 17.29
CA ASP A 74 10.78 7.50 16.40
C ASP A 74 10.79 9.00 16.64
N ARG A 75 11.86 9.62 16.14
CA ARG A 75 11.90 11.04 15.81
C ARG A 75 12.19 11.24 14.33
N ILE A 76 11.66 12.35 13.80
CA ILE A 76 11.93 12.84 12.46
C ILE A 76 12.92 14.00 12.58
N LEU A 77 14.05 13.89 11.89
CA LEU A 77 15.13 14.88 11.92
C LEU A 77 15.32 15.50 10.54
N GLN A 78 15.71 16.77 10.50
CA GLN A 78 16.11 17.46 9.29
C GLN A 78 17.47 18.16 9.44
N LEU A 79 18.20 18.29 8.34
CA LEU A 79 19.43 19.07 8.26
C LEU A 79 19.49 19.85 6.95
N GLN A 80 19.61 21.17 7.06
CA GLN A 80 19.76 22.05 5.92
C GLN A 80 21.24 22.35 5.66
N PHE A 81 21.77 21.86 4.52
CA PHE A 81 23.21 21.89 4.21
C PHE A 81 23.79 23.28 3.91
N ASN A 82 22.96 24.27 3.59
CA ASN A 82 23.37 25.65 3.40
C ASN A 82 23.15 26.52 4.66
N SER A 83 22.99 25.89 5.82
CA SER A 83 22.88 26.57 7.11
C SER A 83 23.99 26.10 8.06
N ASP A 84 24.43 26.99 8.95
CA ASP A 84 25.36 26.63 10.04
C ASP A 84 24.65 25.94 11.21
N LYS A 85 23.38 25.54 11.04
CA LYS A 85 22.57 24.94 12.10
C LYS A 85 22.84 23.44 12.19
N PRO A 86 22.87 22.88 13.41
CA PRO A 86 22.90 21.44 13.59
C PRO A 86 21.57 20.79 13.14
N PRO A 87 21.51 19.46 13.04
CA PRO A 87 20.26 18.73 12.84
C PRO A 87 19.15 19.19 13.79
N GLU A 88 17.96 19.42 13.24
CA GLU A 88 16.77 19.83 13.98
C GLU A 88 15.77 18.67 14.05
N GLU A 89 15.20 18.47 15.23
CA GLU A 89 14.09 17.53 15.42
C GLU A 89 12.77 18.19 15.02
N LEU A 90 12.08 17.62 14.04
CA LEU A 90 10.78 18.09 13.59
C LEU A 90 9.67 17.65 14.55
N ILE A 91 9.60 16.35 14.82
CA ILE A 91 8.56 15.74 15.64
C ILE A 91 9.00 14.35 16.13
N ARG A 92 8.37 13.89 17.22
CA ARG A 92 8.42 12.50 17.69
C ARG A 92 7.09 11.82 17.43
N THR A 93 7.14 10.59 16.94
CA THR A 93 5.94 9.76 16.74
C THR A 93 5.80 8.78 17.91
N GLU A 94 4.58 8.63 18.41
CA GLU A 94 4.28 7.68 19.49
C GLU A 94 4.55 6.25 19.02
N HIS A 95 4.21 5.93 17.77
CA HIS A 95 4.48 4.62 17.17
C HIS A 95 5.50 4.70 16.02
N ARG A 96 5.79 3.56 15.39
CA ARG A 96 6.82 3.47 14.34
C ARG A 96 6.37 4.26 13.11
N CYS A 97 7.12 5.29 12.72
CA CYS A 97 6.90 6.04 11.50
C CYS A 97 7.20 5.16 10.28
N THR A 98 6.20 5.00 9.41
CA THR A 98 6.22 4.15 8.22
C THR A 98 6.20 4.93 6.91
N GLY A 99 5.93 6.24 6.93
CA GLY A 99 5.97 7.06 5.73
C GLY A 99 5.85 8.55 6.00
N ILE A 100 6.49 9.33 5.13
CA ILE A 100 6.41 10.79 5.09
C ILE A 100 6.17 11.19 3.63
N TRP A 101 5.10 11.93 3.37
CA TRP A 101 4.78 12.45 2.03
C TRP A 101 4.59 13.96 2.10
N TRP A 102 5.37 14.69 1.31
CA TRP A 102 5.38 16.15 1.33
C TRP A 102 4.44 16.73 0.30
N ASN A 103 3.79 17.86 0.62
CA ASN A 103 3.14 18.66 -0.40
C ASN A 103 4.17 19.42 -1.26
N ALA A 104 3.75 19.94 -2.41
CA ALA A 104 4.64 20.57 -3.38
C ALA A 104 5.44 21.76 -2.79
N HIS A 105 4.83 22.52 -1.89
CA HIS A 105 5.45 23.69 -1.25
C HIS A 105 6.25 23.35 0.00
N CYS A 106 6.26 22.08 0.41
CA CYS A 106 6.78 21.62 1.70
C CYS A 106 6.28 22.42 2.91
N SER A 107 5.10 23.03 2.81
CA SER A 107 4.43 23.74 3.90
C SER A 107 3.74 22.78 4.87
N TRP A 108 3.47 21.55 4.43
CA TRP A 108 2.96 20.47 5.25
C TRP A 108 3.34 19.09 4.69
N ALA A 109 3.25 18.04 5.51
CA ALA A 109 3.46 16.65 5.11
C ALA A 109 2.43 15.70 5.73
N LEU A 110 2.13 14.58 5.08
CA LEU A 110 1.51 13.43 5.74
C LEU A 110 2.60 12.61 6.45
N VAL A 111 2.39 12.30 7.72
CA VAL A 111 3.22 11.39 8.51
C VAL A 111 2.36 10.21 8.93
N ARG A 112 2.72 9.00 8.51
CA ARG A 112 2.04 7.77 8.92
C ARG A 112 2.87 7.03 9.95
N GLU A 113 2.19 6.56 10.99
CA GLU A 113 2.75 5.67 11.99
C GLU A 113 1.94 4.37 12.08
N TYR A 114 2.60 3.33 12.59
CA TYR A 114 2.05 2.00 12.77
C TYR A 114 2.27 1.54 14.21
N ASP A 115 1.15 1.35 14.92
CA ASP A 115 1.10 0.64 16.18
C ASP A 115 1.08 -0.86 15.90
N ARG A 116 2.16 -1.52 16.29
CA ARG A 116 2.33 -2.95 16.14
C ARG A 116 1.36 -3.74 17.03
N GLU A 117 1.22 -3.33 18.28
CA GLU A 117 0.48 -4.08 19.31
C GLU A 117 -1.00 -4.15 18.92
N HIS A 118 -1.59 -2.98 18.66
CA HIS A 118 -2.99 -2.88 18.27
C HIS A 118 -3.23 -3.02 16.76
N ARG A 119 -2.19 -3.28 15.96
CA ARG A 119 -2.27 -3.29 14.49
C ARG A 119 -3.04 -2.10 13.93
N TRP A 120 -2.65 -0.93 14.40
CA TRP A 120 -3.37 0.31 14.14
C TRP A 120 -2.49 1.26 13.34
N THR A 121 -3.07 2.01 12.41
CA THR A 121 -2.35 3.06 11.71
C THR A 121 -2.99 4.40 11.95
N ARG A 122 -2.14 5.40 12.19
CA ARG A 122 -2.54 6.80 12.29
C ARG A 122 -1.78 7.59 11.23
N THR A 123 -2.49 8.47 10.54
CA THR A 123 -1.89 9.38 9.56
C THR A 123 -2.21 10.81 9.98
N TRP A 124 -1.15 11.59 10.13
CA TRP A 124 -1.18 12.96 10.61
C TRP A 124 -0.79 13.92 9.48
N ARG A 125 -1.36 15.12 9.48
CA ARG A 125 -0.85 16.27 8.72
C ARG A 125 0.08 17.07 9.63
N LEU A 126 1.36 17.10 9.29
CA LEU A 126 2.43 17.85 9.98
C LEU A 126 2.64 19.20 9.28
N TYR A 127 2.71 20.30 10.03
CA TYR A 127 3.08 21.63 9.51
C TYR A 127 4.45 22.07 10.05
N PRO A 128 5.55 21.66 9.39
CA PRO A 128 6.87 22.10 9.78
C PRO A 128 6.99 23.60 9.48
N ASN A 129 7.53 24.39 10.41
CA ASN A 129 7.63 25.86 10.37
C ASN A 129 6.42 26.65 10.91
N ARG A 130 5.38 26.00 11.44
CA ARG A 130 4.43 26.67 12.35
C ARG A 130 4.91 26.51 13.80
N THR A 131 4.45 27.38 14.70
CA THR A 131 4.75 27.26 16.15
C THR A 131 4.48 25.83 16.60
N ASP A 132 5.48 25.21 17.24
CA ASP A 132 5.47 23.84 17.77
C ASP A 132 5.29 22.70 16.75
N ASN A 133 5.53 22.93 15.45
CA ASN A 133 5.40 21.91 14.40
C ASN A 133 4.06 21.15 14.50
N ARG A 134 2.96 21.91 14.63
CA ARG A 134 1.60 21.40 14.85
C ARG A 134 1.25 20.21 13.95
N THR A 135 0.56 19.22 14.54
CA THR A 135 -0.02 18.07 13.84
C THR A 135 -1.54 18.02 13.92
N GLU A 136 -2.17 17.48 12.88
CA GLU A 136 -3.61 17.25 12.80
C GLU A 136 -3.87 15.78 12.41
N LEU A 137 -4.67 15.05 13.17
CA LEU A 137 -5.01 13.66 12.86
C LEU A 137 -5.99 13.63 11.69
N LEU A 138 -5.65 12.95 10.59
CA LEU A 138 -6.56 12.76 9.45
C LEU A 138 -7.28 11.42 9.51
N TRP A 139 -6.53 10.34 9.75
CA TRP A 139 -7.06 8.98 9.79
C TRP A 139 -6.47 8.19 10.93
N SER A 140 -7.30 7.39 11.59
CA SER A 140 -6.95 6.48 12.68
C SER A 140 -7.80 5.22 12.49
N ARG A 141 -7.17 4.11 12.10
CA ARG A 141 -7.89 2.87 11.78
C ARG A 141 -7.08 1.61 12.05
N SER A 142 -7.78 0.49 12.17
CA SER A 142 -7.18 -0.83 12.10
C SER A 142 -6.56 -1.04 10.72
N VAL A 143 -5.36 -1.62 10.65
CA VAL A 143 -4.77 -2.02 9.36
C VAL A 143 -5.53 -3.19 8.73
N ASN A 144 -6.32 -3.91 9.53
CA ASN A 144 -7.17 -5.02 9.08
C ASN A 144 -8.53 -4.55 8.54
N ASP A 145 -8.92 -3.29 8.80
CA ASP A 145 -10.12 -2.70 8.20
C ASP A 145 -9.82 -2.25 6.76
N ARG A 146 -10.08 -3.15 5.82
CA ARG A 146 -9.93 -2.95 4.37
C ARG A 146 -11.09 -2.16 3.79
N TYR A 147 -12.30 -2.33 4.32
CA TYR A 147 -13.49 -1.63 3.84
C TYR A 147 -13.45 -0.15 4.20
N GLY A 148 -12.89 0.20 5.38
CA GLY A 148 -12.66 1.57 5.80
C GLY A 148 -11.34 2.20 5.34
N ASP A 149 -10.58 1.56 4.44
CA ASP A 149 -9.29 2.11 3.98
C ASP A 149 -9.51 3.34 3.08
N PRO A 150 -9.08 4.56 3.49
CA PRO A 150 -9.17 5.76 2.65
C PRO A 150 -8.22 5.71 1.44
N GLY A 151 -7.33 4.73 1.37
CA GLY A 151 -6.33 4.59 0.33
C GLY A 151 -5.04 5.35 0.64
N SER A 152 -4.31 5.67 -0.43
CA SER A 152 -3.04 6.40 -0.39
C SER A 152 -3.10 7.62 -1.29
N PRO A 153 -2.41 8.73 -0.93
CA PRO A 153 -2.36 9.92 -1.76
C PRO A 153 -1.73 9.62 -3.12
N ILE A 154 -2.33 10.15 -4.17
CA ILE A 154 -1.71 10.26 -5.48
C ILE A 154 -0.50 11.17 -5.34
N MET A 155 0.63 10.72 -5.87
CA MET A 155 1.86 11.50 -5.90
C MET A 155 2.11 12.02 -7.32
N SER A 156 2.55 13.27 -7.46
CA SER A 156 2.96 13.88 -8.72
C SER A 156 4.45 14.16 -8.78
N PRO A 157 5.08 14.04 -9.96
CA PRO A 157 6.46 14.43 -10.14
C PRO A 157 6.62 15.95 -10.17
N LEU A 158 7.69 16.45 -9.56
CA LEU A 158 8.25 17.77 -9.81
C LEU A 158 9.18 17.73 -11.05
N PRO A 159 9.54 18.89 -11.63
CA PRO A 159 10.45 18.94 -12.79
C PRO A 159 11.81 18.26 -12.60
N ASP A 160 12.26 18.06 -11.36
CA ASP A 160 13.50 17.37 -11.00
C ASP A 160 13.33 15.88 -10.71
N GLY A 161 12.12 15.34 -10.92
CA GLY A 161 11.79 13.92 -10.71
C GLY A 161 11.39 13.55 -9.27
N ARG A 162 11.51 14.44 -8.28
CA ARG A 162 11.01 14.19 -6.93
C ARG A 162 9.49 14.07 -6.94
N ARG A 163 8.92 13.26 -6.03
CA ARG A 163 7.47 13.03 -5.95
C ARG A 163 6.90 13.76 -4.74
N VAL A 164 5.86 14.54 -4.96
CA VAL A 164 5.09 15.27 -3.94
C VAL A 164 3.62 14.86 -4.01
N ILE A 165 2.87 15.11 -2.94
CA ILE A 165 1.43 14.88 -2.93
C ILE A 165 0.79 15.70 -4.05
N HIS A 166 -0.07 15.06 -4.84
CA HIS A 166 -0.93 15.76 -5.78
C HIS A 166 -2.07 16.42 -4.99
N GLU A 167 -2.01 17.74 -4.88
CA GLU A 167 -2.92 18.58 -4.12
C GLU A 167 -3.48 19.66 -5.04
N VAL A 168 -4.80 19.81 -5.07
CA VAL A 168 -5.49 20.86 -5.84
C VAL A 168 -6.56 21.46 -4.95
N GLU A 169 -6.55 22.78 -4.76
CA GLU A 169 -7.56 23.50 -3.94
C GLU A 169 -7.74 22.90 -2.52
N ASP A 170 -6.64 22.60 -1.81
CA ASP A 170 -6.63 21.96 -0.48
C ASP A 170 -7.35 20.60 -0.45
N CYS A 171 -7.40 19.91 -1.60
CA CYS A 171 -7.92 18.56 -1.72
C CYS A 171 -6.81 17.57 -2.09
N LEU A 172 -6.84 16.41 -1.44
CA LEU A 172 -6.04 15.24 -1.81
C LEU A 172 -6.81 14.37 -2.79
N PHE A 173 -6.07 13.68 -3.65
CA PHE A 173 -6.61 12.59 -4.45
C PHE A 173 -6.12 11.28 -3.86
N LEU A 174 -7.04 10.41 -3.47
CA LEU A 174 -6.76 9.15 -2.80
C LEU A 174 -7.15 7.98 -3.70
N GLN A 175 -6.30 6.96 -3.74
CA GLN A 175 -6.61 5.70 -4.43
C GLN A 175 -6.28 4.49 -3.56
N GLY A 176 -7.01 3.39 -3.77
CA GLY A 176 -6.81 2.15 -3.03
C GLY A 176 -7.52 0.97 -3.67
N ALA A 177 -7.38 -0.22 -3.06
CA ALA A 177 -8.00 -1.44 -3.54
C ALA A 177 -9.53 -1.43 -3.42
N GLY A 178 -10.08 -0.65 -2.48
CA GLY A 178 -11.53 -0.47 -2.32
C GLY A 178 -12.28 -1.77 -2.07
N ALA A 179 -11.79 -2.59 -1.13
CA ALA A 179 -12.41 -3.86 -0.76
C ALA A 179 -13.89 -3.67 -0.37
N THR A 180 -14.72 -4.62 -0.80
CA THR A 180 -16.17 -4.70 -0.53
C THR A 180 -16.58 -6.14 -0.29
N PRO A 181 -17.82 -6.41 0.20
CA PRO A 181 -18.36 -7.76 0.25
C PRO A 181 -18.37 -8.48 -1.10
N GLU A 182 -18.39 -7.74 -2.21
CA GLU A 182 -18.35 -8.30 -3.57
C GLU A 182 -16.92 -8.50 -4.11
N GLY A 183 -15.89 -8.07 -3.37
CA GLY A 183 -14.47 -8.11 -3.77
C GLY A 183 -13.82 -6.73 -3.86
N ASP A 184 -12.58 -6.69 -4.32
CA ASP A 184 -11.83 -5.45 -4.50
C ASP A 184 -12.40 -4.63 -5.66
N ARG A 185 -12.84 -3.40 -5.35
CA ARG A 185 -13.29 -2.40 -6.32
C ARG A 185 -12.41 -1.15 -6.20
N PRO A 186 -11.27 -1.10 -6.90
CA PRO A 186 -10.36 0.03 -6.80
C PRO A 186 -11.06 1.35 -7.11
N PHE A 187 -10.60 2.42 -6.48
CA PHE A 187 -11.25 3.73 -6.56
C PHE A 187 -10.25 4.87 -6.70
N LEU A 188 -10.77 6.01 -7.14
CA LEU A 188 -10.18 7.33 -6.96
C LEU A 188 -11.20 8.22 -6.27
N ALA A 189 -10.77 8.94 -5.25
CA ALA A 189 -11.62 9.88 -4.53
C ALA A 189 -10.88 11.18 -4.25
N ARG A 190 -11.62 12.29 -4.20
CA ARG A 190 -11.14 13.59 -3.74
C ARG A 190 -11.46 13.75 -2.26
N TYR A 191 -10.48 14.08 -1.44
CA TYR A 191 -10.62 14.33 0.00
C TYR A 191 -10.31 15.79 0.31
N SER A 192 -11.28 16.54 0.84
CA SER A 192 -11.05 17.92 1.28
C SER A 192 -10.32 17.93 2.62
N LEU A 193 -9.15 18.56 2.67
CA LEU A 193 -8.40 18.73 3.92
C LEU A 193 -9.08 19.72 4.87
N THR A 194 -9.89 20.65 4.34
CA THR A 194 -10.66 21.62 5.13
C THR A 194 -11.89 20.99 5.78
N THR A 195 -12.69 20.21 5.05
CA THR A 195 -13.97 19.68 5.55
C THR A 195 -13.91 18.24 6.03
N GLY A 196 -12.85 17.50 5.67
CA GLY A 196 -12.74 16.06 5.89
C GLY A 196 -13.67 15.22 5.01
N GLN A 197 -14.39 15.83 4.06
CA GLN A 197 -15.33 15.11 3.19
C GLN A 197 -14.60 14.43 2.03
N THR A 198 -15.07 13.22 1.70
CA THR A 198 -14.59 12.43 0.57
C THR A 198 -15.64 12.42 -0.55
N THR A 199 -15.26 12.79 -1.76
CA THR A 199 -16.09 12.74 -2.97
C THR A 199 -15.54 11.68 -3.92
N PRO A 200 -16.31 10.65 -4.31
CA PRO A 200 -15.85 9.66 -5.27
C PRO A 200 -15.68 10.30 -6.66
N LEU A 201 -14.59 9.96 -7.35
CA LEU A 201 -14.32 10.37 -8.73
C LEU A 201 -14.35 9.18 -9.70
N PHE A 202 -13.87 8.03 -9.25
CA PHE A 202 -13.85 6.80 -10.01
C PHE A 202 -14.06 5.60 -9.10
N ARG A 203 -14.77 4.59 -9.60
CA ARG A 203 -14.92 3.28 -8.96
C ARG A 203 -14.92 2.20 -10.02
N CYS A 204 -14.10 1.17 -9.81
CA CYS A 204 -14.09 -0.03 -10.64
C CYS A 204 -15.50 -0.65 -10.72
N SER A 205 -15.90 -1.09 -11.92
CA SER A 205 -17.16 -1.79 -12.16
C SER A 205 -17.12 -3.22 -11.61
N ASP A 206 -18.26 -3.91 -11.70
CA ASP A 206 -18.41 -5.28 -11.23
C ASP A 206 -18.08 -6.34 -12.32
N ASP A 207 -17.87 -5.90 -13.57
CA ASP A 207 -17.66 -6.78 -14.73
C ASP A 207 -16.18 -6.84 -15.18
N SER A 208 -15.34 -5.97 -14.64
CA SER A 208 -13.93 -5.82 -15.00
C SER A 208 -13.12 -5.42 -13.78
N PHE A 209 -11.80 -5.55 -13.87
CA PHE A 209 -10.90 -4.98 -12.88
C PHE A 209 -10.18 -3.78 -13.49
N GLU A 210 -10.34 -2.64 -12.84
CA GLU A 210 -9.72 -1.38 -13.23
C GLU A 210 -8.99 -0.74 -12.06
N SER A 211 -7.76 -0.29 -12.30
CA SER A 211 -7.01 0.50 -11.32
C SER A 211 -6.40 1.75 -11.96
N VAL A 212 -6.41 2.87 -11.23
CA VAL A 212 -5.85 4.12 -11.72
C VAL A 212 -4.32 4.03 -11.72
N VAL A 213 -3.72 4.28 -12.89
CA VAL A 213 -2.27 4.32 -13.07
C VAL A 213 -1.77 5.76 -12.91
N VAL A 214 -2.45 6.71 -13.54
CA VAL A 214 -2.13 8.13 -13.47
C VAL A 214 -3.36 8.98 -13.73
N MET A 215 -3.43 10.14 -13.07
CA MET A 215 -4.32 11.22 -13.46
C MET A 215 -3.68 12.00 -14.63
N LEU A 216 -4.44 12.21 -15.70
CA LEU A 216 -3.98 12.92 -16.91
C LEU A 216 -4.34 14.41 -16.89
N ASP A 217 -5.19 14.82 -15.96
CA ASP A 217 -5.46 16.21 -15.61
C ASP A 217 -5.46 16.40 -14.09
N GLU A 218 -5.32 17.65 -13.66
CA GLU A 218 -5.24 18.02 -12.24
C GLU A 218 -6.50 17.63 -11.44
N GLN A 219 -7.66 17.57 -12.09
CA GLN A 219 -8.93 17.32 -11.40
C GLN A 219 -9.36 15.84 -11.45
N GLY A 220 -8.56 14.97 -12.07
CA GLY A 220 -8.84 13.52 -12.14
C GLY A 220 -10.05 13.16 -13.01
N ARG A 221 -10.39 14.00 -14.00
CA ARG A 221 -11.48 13.78 -14.97
C ARG A 221 -11.06 12.92 -16.14
N GLN A 222 -9.76 12.84 -16.40
CA GLN A 222 -9.12 11.97 -17.37
C GLN A 222 -8.09 11.11 -16.65
N LEU A 223 -8.23 9.80 -16.78
CA LEU A 223 -7.42 8.82 -16.07
C LEU A 223 -6.80 7.86 -17.08
N LEU A 224 -5.52 7.56 -16.91
CA LEU A 224 -4.96 6.33 -17.47
C LEU A 224 -5.25 5.22 -16.47
N VAL A 225 -5.98 4.21 -16.90
CA VAL A 225 -6.32 3.05 -16.08
C VAL A 225 -5.66 1.81 -16.66
N HIS A 226 -5.27 0.91 -15.76
CA HIS A 226 -5.07 -0.48 -16.07
C HIS A 226 -6.45 -1.14 -16.08
N HIS A 227 -6.82 -1.79 -17.18
CA HIS A 227 -8.10 -2.47 -17.35
C HIS A 227 -7.87 -3.91 -17.77
N GLU A 228 -8.52 -4.84 -17.08
CA GLU A 228 -8.53 -6.26 -17.39
C GLU A 228 -9.88 -6.88 -17.08
N SER A 229 -10.14 -8.07 -17.61
CA SER A 229 -11.31 -8.88 -17.27
C SER A 229 -10.91 -10.36 -17.22
N PRO A 230 -11.77 -11.28 -16.77
CA PRO A 230 -11.46 -12.71 -16.80
C PRO A 230 -11.04 -13.22 -18.19
N GLU A 231 -11.56 -12.59 -19.25
CA GLU A 231 -11.35 -12.96 -20.66
C GLU A 231 -10.37 -12.04 -21.41
N SER A 232 -10.10 -10.83 -20.90
CA SER A 232 -9.24 -9.85 -21.56
C SER A 232 -7.98 -9.59 -20.74
N PRO A 233 -6.77 -9.77 -21.31
CA PRO A 233 -5.53 -9.49 -20.60
C PRO A 233 -5.40 -8.01 -20.27
N PRO A 234 -4.51 -7.67 -19.33
CA PRO A 234 -4.40 -6.31 -18.89
C PRO A 234 -3.91 -5.35 -19.97
N ASN A 235 -4.67 -4.29 -20.16
CA ASN A 235 -4.41 -3.23 -21.12
C ASN A 235 -4.50 -1.86 -20.46
N LEU A 236 -3.79 -0.88 -21.02
CA LEU A 236 -3.92 0.51 -20.64
C LEU A 236 -5.04 1.15 -21.45
N GLU A 237 -5.96 1.81 -20.76
CA GLU A 237 -7.06 2.56 -21.36
C GLU A 237 -7.12 3.96 -20.76
N ILE A 238 -7.57 4.94 -21.54
CA ILE A 238 -7.92 6.25 -21.04
C ILE A 238 -9.42 6.28 -20.77
N ARG A 239 -9.77 6.60 -19.53
CA ARG A 239 -11.13 6.91 -19.07
C ARG A 239 -11.27 8.42 -19.01
N ALA A 240 -12.35 8.95 -19.57
CA ALA A 240 -12.69 10.36 -19.49
C ALA A 240 -14.20 10.51 -19.30
N ASP A 241 -14.61 11.52 -18.52
CA ASP A 241 -16.02 11.78 -18.28
C ASP A 241 -16.80 11.93 -19.59
N HIS A 242 -17.95 11.25 -19.67
CA HIS A 242 -18.87 11.28 -20.81
C HIS A 242 -18.25 10.85 -22.16
N GLN A 243 -17.14 10.11 -22.14
CA GLN A 243 -16.51 9.58 -23.35
C GLN A 243 -16.35 8.06 -23.25
N PRO A 244 -16.45 7.33 -24.38
CA PRO A 244 -16.12 5.92 -24.39
C PRO A 244 -14.61 5.74 -24.08
N PRO A 245 -14.24 4.62 -23.42
CA PRO A 245 -12.87 4.22 -23.23
C PRO A 245 -11.98 4.29 -24.48
N ARG A 246 -10.78 4.86 -24.34
CA ARG A 246 -9.77 4.85 -25.41
C ARG A 246 -8.61 3.93 -25.08
N ARG A 247 -8.52 2.79 -25.77
CA ARG A 247 -7.40 1.84 -25.64
C ARG A 247 -6.07 2.45 -26.07
N ILE A 248 -5.05 2.28 -25.23
CA ILE A 248 -3.65 2.65 -25.50
C ILE A 248 -2.83 1.43 -25.90
N THR A 249 -3.06 0.29 -25.26
CA THR A 249 -2.42 -0.98 -25.61
C THR A 249 -3.41 -1.99 -26.17
N ARG A 250 -2.90 -2.99 -26.88
CA ARG A 250 -3.67 -4.10 -27.46
C ARG A 250 -2.96 -5.43 -27.22
N ARG A 251 -2.94 -5.87 -25.97
CA ARG A 251 -2.48 -7.21 -25.60
C ARG A 251 -3.59 -8.22 -25.89
N VAL A 252 -3.19 -9.37 -26.40
CA VAL A 252 -4.05 -10.53 -26.64
C VAL A 252 -3.67 -11.62 -25.65
N ASP A 253 -4.63 -12.47 -25.29
CA ASP A 253 -4.38 -13.56 -24.35
C ASP A 253 -3.41 -14.57 -24.98
N PRO A 254 -2.23 -14.79 -24.37
CA PRO A 254 -1.29 -15.78 -24.89
C PRO A 254 -1.73 -17.22 -24.62
N GLU A 255 -2.66 -17.45 -23.67
CA GLU A 255 -3.08 -18.80 -23.27
C GLU A 255 -4.59 -18.86 -22.96
N PRO A 256 -5.45 -18.87 -24.00
CA PRO A 256 -6.90 -18.88 -23.85
C PRO A 256 -7.45 -20.12 -23.13
N LEU A 257 -6.76 -21.26 -23.16
CA LEU A 257 -7.24 -22.48 -22.52
C LEU A 257 -7.32 -22.33 -20.99
N LEU A 258 -6.39 -21.57 -20.38
CA LEU A 258 -6.40 -21.30 -18.95
C LEU A 258 -7.57 -20.41 -18.51
N ARG A 259 -8.18 -19.64 -19.42
CA ARG A 259 -9.35 -18.80 -19.10
C ARG A 259 -10.59 -19.61 -18.79
N ARG A 260 -10.61 -20.85 -19.26
CA ARG A 260 -11.77 -21.75 -19.07
C ARG A 260 -11.84 -22.31 -17.65
N ILE A 261 -10.79 -22.18 -16.84
CA ILE A 261 -10.80 -22.54 -15.42
C ILE A 261 -11.93 -21.76 -14.74
N GLN A 262 -12.89 -22.48 -14.15
CA GLN A 262 -14.04 -21.87 -13.50
C GLN A 262 -13.61 -21.29 -12.15
N ARG A 263 -14.00 -20.05 -11.84
CA ARG A 263 -13.64 -19.37 -10.58
C ARG A 263 -14.89 -18.80 -9.90
N ARG A 264 -15.00 -19.01 -8.59
CA ARG A 264 -16.07 -18.41 -7.76
C ARG A 264 -15.60 -18.14 -6.34
N ILE A 265 -16.01 -17.03 -5.76
CA ILE A 265 -15.84 -16.81 -4.32
C ILE A 265 -16.87 -17.66 -3.59
N ILE A 266 -16.40 -18.41 -2.59
CA ILE A 266 -17.23 -19.15 -1.65
C ILE A 266 -17.04 -18.51 -0.28
N THR A 267 -18.15 -18.28 0.42
CA THR A 267 -18.17 -17.86 1.82
C THR A 267 -18.73 -18.99 2.69
N CYS A 268 -18.19 -19.14 3.89
CA CYS A 268 -18.71 -20.06 4.88
C CYS A 268 -18.43 -19.56 6.29
N THR A 269 -19.28 -19.94 7.24
CA THR A 269 -19.13 -19.58 8.65
C THR A 269 -18.43 -20.71 9.39
N ARG A 270 -17.31 -20.42 10.06
CA ARG A 270 -16.65 -21.36 10.98
C ARG A 270 -17.54 -21.60 12.20
N SER A 271 -17.36 -22.72 12.90
CA SER A 271 -18.20 -23.10 14.04
C SER A 271 -18.24 -22.09 15.20
N ASP A 272 -17.29 -21.18 15.27
CA ASP A 272 -17.21 -20.08 16.24
C ASP A 272 -17.80 -18.75 15.73
N GLY A 273 -18.47 -18.75 14.57
CA GLY A 273 -19.15 -17.58 14.00
C GLY A 273 -18.27 -16.69 13.13
N VAL A 274 -17.01 -17.06 12.90
CA VAL A 274 -16.10 -16.28 12.04
C VAL A 274 -16.40 -16.58 10.57
N GLU A 275 -16.65 -15.52 9.80
CA GLU A 275 -16.80 -15.62 8.34
C GLU A 275 -15.47 -15.93 7.67
N LEU A 276 -15.47 -16.93 6.80
CA LEU A 276 -14.36 -17.35 5.98
C LEU A 276 -14.72 -17.19 4.51
N SER A 277 -13.73 -16.92 3.68
CA SER A 277 -13.86 -16.90 2.23
C SER A 277 -12.67 -17.53 1.53
N PHE A 278 -12.91 -18.03 0.33
CA PHE A 278 -11.88 -18.51 -0.59
C PHE A 278 -12.36 -18.44 -2.03
N THR A 279 -11.44 -18.42 -2.98
CA THR A 279 -11.77 -18.58 -4.40
C THR A 279 -11.65 -20.05 -4.77
N LEU A 280 -12.77 -20.67 -5.14
CA LEU A 280 -12.76 -22.02 -5.69
C LEU A 280 -12.43 -21.97 -7.18
N CYS A 281 -11.38 -22.67 -7.57
CA CYS A 281 -10.97 -22.90 -8.94
C CYS A 281 -11.23 -24.35 -9.34
N LEU A 282 -11.95 -24.57 -10.44
CA LEU A 282 -12.31 -25.90 -10.95
C LEU A 282 -11.82 -26.09 -12.39
N PRO A 283 -11.55 -27.35 -12.81
CA PRO A 283 -11.31 -27.66 -14.22
C PRO A 283 -12.41 -27.12 -15.12
N ALA A 284 -12.05 -26.73 -16.33
CA ALA A 284 -12.93 -26.02 -17.26
C ALA A 284 -14.23 -26.76 -17.58
N ASP A 285 -14.13 -28.08 -17.65
CA ASP A 285 -15.15 -29.04 -18.03
C ASP A 285 -15.81 -29.73 -16.83
N HIS A 286 -15.51 -29.30 -15.60
CA HIS A 286 -16.13 -29.89 -14.42
C HIS A 286 -17.59 -29.46 -14.25
N HIS A 287 -18.44 -30.44 -13.96
CA HIS A 287 -19.87 -30.28 -13.71
C HIS A 287 -20.25 -30.82 -12.33
N ALA A 288 -21.35 -30.29 -11.77
CA ALA A 288 -21.81 -30.67 -10.42
C ALA A 288 -22.17 -32.17 -10.26
N ALA A 289 -22.43 -32.88 -11.37
CA ALA A 289 -22.74 -34.30 -11.38
C ALA A 289 -21.50 -35.20 -11.46
N ASP A 290 -20.32 -34.63 -11.71
CA ASP A 290 -19.08 -35.39 -11.83
C ASP A 290 -18.63 -35.95 -10.48
N PRO A 291 -17.80 -37.01 -10.48
CA PRO A 291 -17.16 -37.50 -9.26
C PRO A 291 -16.35 -36.41 -8.54
N PRO A 292 -16.18 -36.52 -7.21
CA PRO A 292 -15.35 -35.60 -6.44
C PRO A 292 -13.92 -35.52 -6.97
N LEU A 293 -13.38 -34.30 -7.06
CA LEU A 293 -12.00 -34.05 -7.45
C LEU A 293 -11.06 -34.12 -6.23
N PRO A 294 -9.80 -34.54 -6.41
CA PRO A 294 -8.77 -34.26 -5.41
C PRO A 294 -8.63 -32.75 -5.23
N ALA A 295 -8.55 -32.29 -3.98
CA ALA A 295 -8.53 -30.87 -3.65
C ALA A 295 -7.17 -30.44 -3.08
N LEU A 296 -6.65 -29.31 -3.58
CA LEU A 296 -5.57 -28.56 -2.94
C LEU A 296 -6.16 -27.37 -2.19
N LEU A 297 -5.81 -27.24 -0.91
CA LEU A 297 -6.11 -26.06 -0.10
C LEU A 297 -4.87 -25.18 -0.02
N TRP A 298 -4.98 -23.95 -0.53
CA TRP A 298 -3.93 -22.93 -0.48
C TRP A 298 -4.34 -21.80 0.48
N ALA A 299 -3.73 -21.80 1.66
CA ALA A 299 -4.03 -20.85 2.73
C ALA A 299 -2.76 -20.22 3.29
N TYR A 300 -2.89 -18.98 3.77
CA TYR A 300 -1.87 -18.36 4.60
C TYR A 300 -2.54 -17.76 5.85
N PRO A 301 -2.17 -18.19 7.06
CA PRO A 301 -2.79 -17.67 8.27
C PRO A 301 -2.43 -16.19 8.46
N ARG A 302 -3.44 -15.40 8.83
CA ARG A 302 -3.27 -13.97 9.13
C ARG A 302 -3.87 -13.68 10.51
N GLU A 303 -3.23 -12.80 11.24
CA GLU A 303 -3.66 -12.44 12.60
C GLU A 303 -4.56 -11.19 12.59
N PHE A 304 -5.64 -11.26 13.36
CA PHE A 304 -6.68 -10.25 13.46
C PHE A 304 -7.01 -9.94 14.91
N ASN A 305 -7.45 -8.70 15.17
CA ASN A 305 -7.85 -8.27 16.51
C ASN A 305 -9.32 -8.60 16.80
N ASP A 306 -10.13 -8.74 15.74
CA ASP A 306 -11.57 -8.99 15.82
C ASP A 306 -12.07 -9.81 14.63
N ALA A 307 -13.21 -10.48 14.82
CA ALA A 307 -13.82 -11.33 13.80
C ALA A 307 -14.41 -10.53 12.62
N GLY A 308 -14.82 -9.28 12.83
CA GLY A 308 -15.45 -8.45 11.80
C GLY A 308 -14.47 -8.07 10.70
N THR A 309 -13.27 -7.61 11.06
CA THR A 309 -12.19 -7.33 10.10
C THR A 309 -11.60 -8.59 9.50
N ALA A 310 -11.60 -9.71 10.24
CA ALA A 310 -11.20 -11.02 9.74
C ALA A 310 -12.08 -11.55 8.61
N GLY A 311 -13.39 -11.29 8.67
CA GLY A 311 -14.38 -11.70 7.67
C GLY A 311 -14.45 -10.82 6.43
N GLN A 312 -13.72 -9.70 6.38
CA GLN A 312 -13.71 -8.83 5.20
C GLN A 312 -13.06 -9.54 4.01
N ILE A 313 -13.76 -9.52 2.88
CA ILE A 313 -13.33 -10.13 1.63
C ILE A 313 -12.21 -9.27 1.02
N SER A 314 -11.22 -9.94 0.43
CA SER A 314 -10.11 -9.31 -0.30
C SER A 314 -9.83 -10.05 -1.60
N GLY A 315 -9.35 -9.34 -2.61
CA GLY A 315 -9.11 -9.87 -3.95
C GLY A 315 -10.30 -9.66 -4.88
N SER A 316 -10.09 -9.93 -6.17
CA SER A 316 -11.12 -9.77 -7.20
C SER A 316 -11.18 -10.99 -8.12
N VAL A 317 -12.42 -11.41 -8.43
CA VAL A 317 -12.71 -12.43 -9.45
C VAL A 317 -12.77 -11.85 -10.87
N THR A 318 -12.80 -10.53 -11.02
CA THR A 318 -12.81 -9.85 -12.31
C THR A 318 -11.41 -9.64 -12.89
N LEU A 319 -10.36 -10.02 -12.15
CA LEU A 319 -8.98 -10.01 -12.64
C LEU A 319 -8.75 -11.01 -13.77
N PHE A 320 -7.92 -10.63 -14.73
CA PHE A 320 -7.37 -11.58 -15.69
C PHE A 320 -6.45 -12.52 -14.93
N ASN A 321 -6.76 -13.81 -14.94
CA ASN A 321 -6.03 -14.84 -14.21
C ASN A 321 -4.64 -15.15 -14.82
N ALA A 322 -3.75 -14.17 -14.91
CA ALA A 322 -2.41 -14.40 -15.46
C ALA A 322 -1.63 -15.32 -14.52
N LEU A 323 -1.36 -16.54 -14.97
CA LEU A 323 -0.55 -17.50 -14.24
C LEU A 323 0.92 -17.22 -14.53
N TYR A 324 1.68 -16.87 -13.50
CA TYR A 324 3.12 -16.60 -13.60
C TYR A 324 3.92 -17.62 -12.78
N GLY A 325 5.08 -18.02 -13.29
CA GLY A 325 6.01 -18.89 -12.59
C GLY A 325 5.40 -20.24 -12.16
N ALA A 326 5.83 -20.77 -11.03
CA ALA A 326 5.20 -21.94 -10.41
C ALA A 326 3.93 -21.50 -9.67
N SER A 327 2.76 -21.73 -10.25
CA SER A 327 1.46 -21.42 -9.65
C SER A 327 0.69 -22.69 -9.30
N HIS A 328 0.14 -22.76 -8.09
CA HIS A 328 -0.75 -23.85 -7.66
C HIS A 328 -2.04 -23.92 -8.49
N LEU A 329 -2.44 -22.81 -9.14
CA LEU A 329 -3.61 -22.76 -10.00
C LEU A 329 -3.47 -23.65 -11.25
N PHE A 330 -2.25 -24.00 -11.67
CA PHE A 330 -2.05 -24.96 -12.75
C PHE A 330 -2.61 -26.35 -12.42
N LEU A 331 -2.77 -26.71 -11.15
CA LEU A 331 -3.40 -27.97 -10.76
C LEU A 331 -4.87 -28.05 -11.18
N ALA A 332 -5.58 -26.92 -11.32
CA ALA A 332 -6.94 -26.91 -11.84
C ALA A 332 -6.99 -27.38 -13.30
N ALA A 333 -5.98 -27.06 -14.11
CA ALA A 333 -5.84 -27.59 -15.46
C ALA A 333 -5.44 -29.08 -15.48
N LEU A 334 -4.96 -29.63 -14.36
CA LEU A 334 -4.58 -31.03 -14.19
C LEU A 334 -5.66 -31.87 -13.48
N GLY A 335 -6.87 -31.35 -13.33
CA GLY A 335 -8.01 -32.09 -12.76
C GLY A 335 -8.16 -32.00 -11.24
N TYR A 336 -7.52 -31.02 -10.58
CA TYR A 336 -7.72 -30.76 -9.15
C TYR A 336 -8.75 -29.65 -8.93
N ALA A 337 -9.49 -29.74 -7.82
CA ALA A 337 -10.10 -28.55 -7.24
C ALA A 337 -9.03 -27.76 -6.49
N VAL A 338 -8.94 -26.45 -6.70
CA VAL A 338 -8.01 -25.59 -5.97
C VAL A 338 -8.80 -24.56 -5.18
N LEU A 339 -8.66 -24.59 -3.85
CA LEU A 339 -9.20 -23.57 -2.96
C LEU A 339 -8.09 -22.53 -2.76
N ASP A 340 -8.19 -21.42 -3.47
CA ASP A 340 -7.21 -20.34 -3.49
C ASP A 340 -7.58 -19.21 -2.52
N ASN A 341 -6.57 -18.49 -2.01
CA ASN A 341 -6.71 -17.40 -1.04
C ASN A 341 -7.64 -17.75 0.13
N VAL A 342 -7.51 -18.97 0.67
CA VAL A 342 -8.35 -19.42 1.78
C VAL A 342 -8.04 -18.59 3.02
N SER A 343 -9.04 -17.86 3.50
CA SER A 343 -8.93 -17.12 4.75
C SER A 343 -8.76 -18.10 5.91
N MET A 344 -7.67 -17.96 6.66
CA MET A 344 -7.42 -18.74 7.87
C MET A 344 -7.08 -17.80 9.03
N PRO A 345 -8.06 -17.04 9.53
CA PRO A 345 -7.82 -16.01 10.53
C PRO A 345 -7.48 -16.60 11.90
N ILE A 346 -6.43 -16.07 12.51
CA ILE A 346 -6.07 -16.25 13.91
C ILE A 346 -6.54 -14.98 14.62
N ILE A 347 -7.53 -15.11 15.49
CA ILE A 347 -8.12 -13.97 16.20
C ILE A 347 -7.61 -13.98 17.63
N GLY A 348 -7.05 -12.85 18.07
CA GLY A 348 -6.56 -12.66 19.42
C GLY A 348 -6.66 -11.19 19.83
N SER A 349 -6.87 -10.94 21.11
CA SER A 349 -6.78 -9.58 21.65
C SER A 349 -5.31 -9.12 21.66
N PRO A 350 -5.04 -7.82 21.39
CA PRO A 350 -3.72 -7.22 21.56
C PRO A 350 -3.10 -7.49 22.93
#